data_AF-A0A9P4IHX4-F1
#
_entry.id   AF-A0A9P4IHX4-F1
#
_cell.length_a   1.000
_cell.length_b   1.000
_cell.length_c   1.000
_cell.angle_alpha   90.00
_cell.angle_beta   90.00
_cell.angle_gamma   90.00
#
_symmetry.space_group_name_H-M   'P 1'
#
loop_
_entity.id
_entity.type
_entity.pdbx_description
1 polymer ?
#
loop_
_entity_poly.entity_id
_entity_poly.type
_entity_poly.pdbx_seq_one_letter_code
_entity_poly.pdbx_strand_id
1 'polypeptide(L)'
;MPPPHPRSFFAPLLPVFHAAQTALAAYAAQHSYTAITKLQIYEKQSEKAAQYSSSADRQLQKTRKTQAAGAASIAVSLLCSTYLVIAAVTEDHRSKQWHTNLALYVLNILVPLGVRMYMADFWEAKAKVPFVHTYNEAIDETKVVWTNLQWLGWSWMMIGIFELALG
;
A
#
# COMPACT_ATOMS: atom_id res chain seq x y z
N MET A 1 -40.72 -6.91 -21.26
CA MET A 1 -39.34 -6.40 -21.17
C MET A 1 -38.63 -7.17 -20.07
N PRO A 2 -37.50 -7.84 -20.36
CA PRO A 2 -36.70 -8.45 -19.30
C PRO A 2 -36.12 -7.37 -18.39
N PRO A 3 -35.97 -7.63 -17.08
CA PRO A 3 -35.35 -6.70 -16.16
C PRO A 3 -33.89 -6.46 -16.55
N PRO A 4 -33.36 -5.24 -16.37
CA PRO A 4 -31.96 -4.95 -16.64
C PRO A 4 -31.06 -5.86 -15.78
N HIS A 5 -30.04 -6.46 -16.40
CA HIS A 5 -29.06 -7.26 -15.68
C HIS A 5 -28.40 -6.43 -14.56
N PRO A 6 -28.22 -6.98 -13.35
CA PRO A 6 -27.70 -6.25 -12.18
C PRO A 6 -26.36 -5.52 -12.47
N ARG A 7 -25.52 -6.06 -13.36
CA ARG A 7 -24.29 -5.41 -13.86
C ARG A 7 -24.48 -4.01 -14.40
N SER A 8 -25.57 -3.76 -15.14
CA SER A 8 -25.80 -2.48 -15.81
C SER A 8 -26.08 -1.34 -14.82
N PHE A 9 -26.65 -1.67 -13.66
CA PHE A 9 -26.98 -0.70 -12.62
C PHE A 9 -25.76 -0.28 -11.79
N PHE A 10 -24.86 -1.22 -11.50
CA PHE A 10 -23.72 -0.98 -10.59
C PHE A 10 -22.40 -0.63 -11.28
N ALA A 11 -22.30 -0.78 -12.59
CA ALA A 11 -21.08 -0.48 -13.35
C ALA A 11 -20.47 0.93 -13.15
N PRO A 12 -21.25 2.02 -12.95
CA PRO A 12 -20.67 3.34 -12.71
C PRO A 12 -19.94 3.46 -11.36
N LEU A 13 -20.16 2.53 -10.42
CA LEU A 13 -19.57 2.59 -9.08
C LEU A 13 -18.12 2.09 -9.03
N LEU A 14 -17.74 1.16 -9.92
CA LEU A 14 -16.38 0.62 -9.99
C LEU A 14 -15.29 1.70 -10.17
N PRO A 15 -15.39 2.64 -11.13
CA PRO A 15 -14.39 3.71 -11.25
C PRO A 15 -14.32 4.61 -10.02
N VAL A 16 -15.44 4.83 -9.32
CA VAL A 16 -15.47 5.61 -8.07
C VAL A 16 -14.69 4.87 -6.97
N PHE A 17 -14.87 3.55 -6.85
CA PHE A 17 -14.13 2.74 -5.90
C PHE A 17 -12.62 2.74 -6.20
N HIS A 18 -12.22 2.55 -7.45
CA HIS A 18 -10.80 2.61 -7.81
C HIS A 18 -10.21 4.01 -7.64
N ALA A 19 -10.98 5.08 -7.86
CA ALA A 19 -10.54 6.44 -7.57
C ALA A 19 -10.29 6.65 -6.07
N ALA A 20 -11.17 6.11 -5.21
CA ALA A 20 -10.95 6.13 -3.77
C ALA A 20 -9.70 5.34 -3.36
N GLN A 21 -9.44 4.18 -3.99
CA GLN A 21 -8.20 3.41 -3.78
C GLN A 21 -6.95 4.20 -4.21
N THR A 22 -7.01 4.91 -5.33
CA THR A 22 -5.93 5.79 -5.80
C THR A 22 -5.65 6.89 -4.78
N ALA A 23 -6.70 7.55 -4.26
CA ALA A 23 -6.54 8.57 -3.23
C ALA A 23 -5.91 7.99 -1.94
N LEU A 24 -6.37 6.82 -1.50
CA LEU A 24 -5.81 6.12 -0.33
C LEU A 24 -4.33 5.75 -0.54
N ALA A 25 -3.99 5.23 -1.72
CA ALA A 25 -2.61 4.87 -2.05
C ALA A 25 -1.69 6.10 -2.17
N ALA A 26 -2.20 7.21 -2.72
CA ALA A 26 -1.45 8.48 -2.77
C ALA A 26 -1.20 9.05 -1.36
N TYR A 27 -2.20 9.01 -0.49
CA TYR A 27 -2.04 9.39 0.92
C TYR A 27 -0.99 8.53 1.63
N ALA A 28 -1.06 7.20 1.44
CA ALA A 28 -0.05 6.29 1.96
C ALA A 28 1.36 6.58 1.40
N ALA A 29 1.47 6.94 0.12
CA ALA A 29 2.74 7.28 -0.52
C ALA A 29 3.36 8.55 0.08
N GLN A 30 2.55 9.58 0.36
CA GLN A 30 3.01 10.79 1.04
C GLN A 30 3.56 10.49 2.44
N HIS A 31 2.87 9.65 3.22
CA HIS A 31 3.36 9.22 4.52
C HIS A 31 4.62 8.36 4.42
N SER A 32 4.71 7.47 3.43
CA SER A 32 5.92 6.67 3.17
C SER A 32 7.11 7.55 2.81
N TYR A 33 6.91 8.57 1.98
CA TYR A 33 7.94 9.55 1.64
C TYR A 33 8.42 10.31 2.89
N THR A 34 7.48 10.77 3.72
CA THR A 34 7.77 11.49 4.97
C THR A 34 8.54 10.61 5.96
N ALA A 35 8.14 9.34 6.13
CA ALA A 35 8.85 8.39 6.99
C ALA A 35 10.29 8.17 6.52
N ILE A 36 10.48 7.88 5.23
CA ILE A 36 11.80 7.61 4.64
C ILE A 36 12.72 8.82 4.77
N THR A 37 12.25 10.01 4.41
CA THR A 37 13.06 11.24 4.49
C THR A 37 13.48 11.56 5.93
N LYS A 38 12.57 11.38 6.90
CA LYS A 38 12.91 11.56 8.32
C LYS A 38 13.93 10.52 8.83
N LEU A 39 13.84 9.27 8.38
CA LEU A 39 14.82 8.23 8.72
C LEU A 39 16.20 8.51 8.11
N GLN A 40 16.23 9.02 6.87
CA GLN A 40 17.47 9.32 6.16
C GLN A 40 18.36 10.35 6.87
N ILE A 41 17.78 11.23 7.69
CA ILE A 41 18.53 12.20 8.51
C ILE A 41 19.51 11.50 9.47
N TYR A 42 19.16 10.30 9.94
CA TYR A 42 19.96 9.51 10.89
C TYR A 42 20.75 8.38 10.21
N GLU A 43 20.71 8.31 8.88
CA GLU A 43 21.30 7.22 8.11
C GLU A 43 22.81 7.13 8.34
N LYS A 44 23.50 8.26 8.25
CA LYS A 44 24.97 8.33 8.38
C LYS A 44 25.44 7.87 9.77
N GLN A 45 24.71 8.26 10.83
CA GLN A 45 24.99 7.82 12.20
C GLN A 45 24.73 6.32 12.35
N SER A 46 23.65 5.83 11.74
CA SER A 46 23.30 4.41 11.74
C SER A 46 24.31 3.56 10.99
N GLU A 47 24.83 4.03 9.85
CA GLU A 47 25.90 3.40 9.10
C GLU A 47 27.21 3.36 9.89
N LYS A 48 27.58 4.46 10.54
CA LYS A 48 28.75 4.48 11.41
C LYS A 48 28.61 3.49 12.55
N ALA A 49 27.44 3.41 13.18
CA ALA A 49 27.17 2.42 14.23
C ALA A 49 27.24 0.98 13.68
N ALA A 50 26.74 0.75 12.47
CA ALA A 50 26.76 -0.56 11.79
C ALA A 50 28.19 -1.08 11.54
N GLN A 51 29.15 -0.19 11.28
CA GLN A 51 30.56 -0.57 11.10
C GLN A 51 31.17 -1.21 12.35
N TYR A 52 30.66 -0.88 13.53
CA TYR A 52 31.19 -1.38 14.81
C TYR A 52 30.24 -2.33 15.54
N SER A 53 29.03 -2.58 15.01
CA SER A 53 28.03 -3.44 15.64
C SER A 53 27.18 -4.18 14.62
N SER A 54 27.24 -5.51 14.65
CA SER A 54 26.39 -6.38 13.83
C SER A 54 24.90 -6.21 14.10
N SER A 55 24.54 -5.80 15.32
CA SER A 55 23.16 -5.50 15.69
C SER A 55 22.68 -4.20 15.04
N ALA A 56 23.53 -3.16 15.00
CA ALA A 56 23.21 -1.91 14.33
C ALA A 56 23.10 -2.10 12.81
N ASP A 57 23.99 -2.88 12.20
CA ASP A 57 23.91 -3.24 10.78
C ASP A 57 22.61 -3.97 10.45
N ARG A 58 22.25 -5.00 11.24
CA ARG A 58 21.00 -5.73 11.05
C ARG A 58 19.78 -4.81 11.15
N GLN A 59 19.78 -3.87 12.10
CA GLN A 59 18.69 -2.91 12.23
C GLN A 59 18.60 -1.96 11.03
N LEU A 60 19.73 -1.42 10.57
CA LEU A 60 19.78 -0.56 9.40
C LEU A 60 19.24 -1.27 8.15
N GLN A 61 19.67 -2.51 7.92
CA GLN A 61 19.19 -3.34 6.81
C GLN A 61 17.69 -3.63 6.92
N LYS A 62 17.18 -3.97 8.11
CA LYS A 62 15.74 -4.24 8.30
C LYS A 62 14.89 -2.97 8.14
N THR A 63 15.39 -1.81 8.59
CA THR A 63 14.78 -0.49 8.31
C THR A 63 14.67 -0.24 6.82
N ARG A 64 15.78 -0.32 6.07
CA ARG A 64 15.77 -0.11 4.61
C ARG A 64 14.81 -1.06 3.89
N LYS A 65 14.87 -2.36 4.20
CA LYS A 65 14.02 -3.37 3.56
C LYS A 65 12.53 -3.17 3.85
N THR A 66 12.16 -2.85 5.10
CA THR A 66 10.75 -2.62 5.46
C THR A 66 10.19 -1.36 4.80
N GLN A 67 10.95 -0.26 4.80
CA GLN A 67 10.55 0.97 4.11
C GLN A 67 10.45 0.79 2.59
N ALA A 68 11.43 0.11 1.98
CA ALA A 68 11.41 -0.19 0.55
C ALA A 68 10.23 -1.10 0.16
N ALA A 69 9.96 -2.15 0.96
CA ALA A 69 8.81 -3.03 0.72
C ALA A 69 7.48 -2.27 0.84
N GLY A 70 7.33 -1.42 1.86
CA GLY A 70 6.16 -0.56 2.05
C GLY A 70 5.93 0.36 0.85
N ALA A 71 6.97 1.11 0.47
CA ALA A 71 6.92 2.03 -0.67
C ALA A 71 6.60 1.31 -1.99
N ALA A 72 7.25 0.16 -2.26
CA ALA A 72 7.00 -0.63 -3.46
C ALA A 72 5.56 -1.16 -3.51
N SER A 73 5.05 -1.69 -2.40
CA SER A 73 3.67 -2.16 -2.31
C SER A 73 2.65 -1.05 -2.56
N ILE A 74 2.89 0.15 -2.01
CA ILE A 74 2.03 1.31 -2.23
C ILE A 74 2.08 1.74 -3.70
N ALA A 75 3.27 1.81 -4.29
CA ALA A 75 3.45 2.20 -5.68
C ALA A 75 2.71 1.24 -6.63
N VAL A 76 2.82 -0.07 -6.43
CA VAL A 76 2.09 -1.07 -7.22
C VAL A 76 0.58 -0.86 -7.07
N SER A 77 0.08 -0.69 -5.85
CA SER A 77 -1.35 -0.46 -5.62
C SER A 77 -1.84 0.82 -6.28
N LEU A 78 -1.06 1.91 -6.20
CA LEU A 78 -1.39 3.19 -6.82
C LEU A 78 -1.44 3.08 -8.34
N LEU A 79 -0.48 2.39 -8.96
CA LEU A 79 -0.44 2.17 -10.40
C LEU A 79 -1.63 1.31 -10.85
N CYS A 80 -1.94 0.24 -10.12
CA CYS A 80 -3.05 -0.65 -10.45
C CYS A 80 -4.41 0.08 -10.34
N SER A 81 -4.66 0.81 -9.24
CA SER A 81 -5.92 1.53 -9.07
C SER A 81 -6.07 2.66 -10.08
N THR A 82 -4.99 3.38 -10.39
CA THR A 82 -5.00 4.44 -11.42
C THR A 82 -5.26 3.86 -12.80
N TYR A 83 -4.62 2.74 -13.14
CA TYR A 83 -4.88 2.03 -14.39
C TYR A 83 -6.36 1.64 -14.51
N LEU A 84 -6.97 1.09 -13.47
CA LEU A 84 -8.38 0.69 -13.49
C LEU A 84 -9.35 1.88 -13.59
N VAL A 85 -9.02 3.03 -12.99
CA VAL A 85 -9.79 4.27 -13.21
C VAL A 85 -9.71 4.71 -14.66
N ILE A 86 -8.51 4.75 -15.26
CA ILE A 86 -8.32 5.19 -16.64
C ILE A 86 -9.03 4.22 -17.60
N ALA A 87 -8.81 2.92 -17.44
CA ALA A 87 -9.42 1.88 -18.27
C ALA A 87 -10.96 1.95 -18.25
N ALA A 88 -11.55 2.23 -17.09
CA ALA A 88 -12.99 2.39 -16.94
C ALA A 88 -13.57 3.64 -17.66
N VAL A 89 -12.73 4.65 -17.93
CA VAL A 89 -13.13 5.89 -18.63
C VAL A 89 -12.85 5.79 -20.13
N THR A 90 -11.79 5.08 -20.55
CA THR A 90 -11.33 5.08 -21.94
C THR A 90 -11.86 3.94 -22.81
N GLU A 91 -12.21 2.79 -22.23
CA GLU A 91 -12.60 1.60 -23.02
C GLU A 91 -14.03 1.14 -22.75
N ASP A 92 -14.80 0.89 -23.81
CA ASP A 92 -16.08 0.15 -23.77
C ASP A 92 -15.84 -1.38 -23.73
N HIS A 93 -14.81 -1.83 -23.02
CA HIS A 93 -14.33 -3.23 -22.97
C HIS A 93 -14.67 -3.92 -21.65
N ARG A 94 -15.95 -3.89 -21.30
CA ARG A 94 -16.48 -4.51 -20.07
C ARG A 94 -16.55 -6.05 -20.09
N SER A 95 -16.13 -6.71 -21.18
CA SER A 95 -16.49 -8.11 -21.45
C SER A 95 -15.34 -9.13 -21.61
N LYS A 96 -14.07 -8.74 -21.79
CA LYS A 96 -13.02 -9.71 -22.22
C LYS A 96 -11.80 -9.88 -21.30
N GLN A 97 -11.74 -9.21 -20.15
CA GLN A 97 -10.49 -9.14 -19.36
C GLN A 97 -10.58 -9.69 -17.93
N TRP A 98 -11.54 -10.59 -17.66
CA TRP A 98 -11.83 -11.08 -16.31
C TRP A 98 -10.62 -11.78 -15.63
N HIS A 99 -9.85 -12.58 -16.38
CA HIS A 99 -8.69 -13.29 -15.84
C HIS A 99 -7.55 -12.34 -15.44
N THR A 100 -7.32 -11.27 -16.21
CA THR A 100 -6.28 -10.27 -15.92
C THR A 100 -6.66 -9.43 -14.69
N ASN A 101 -7.96 -9.13 -14.52
CA ASN A 101 -8.45 -8.43 -13.34
C ASN A 101 -8.30 -9.28 -12.07
N LEU A 102 -8.58 -10.59 -12.12
CA LEU A 102 -8.46 -11.45 -10.94
C LEU A 102 -7.03 -11.49 -10.39
N ALA A 103 -6.02 -11.64 -11.26
CA ALA A 103 -4.63 -11.65 -10.83
C ALA A 103 -4.22 -10.31 -10.18
N LEU A 104 -4.70 -9.18 -10.73
CA LEU A 104 -4.48 -7.86 -10.14
C LEU A 104 -5.10 -7.75 -8.75
N TYR A 105 -6.35 -8.20 -8.57
CA TYR A 105 -7.00 -8.22 -7.26
C TYR A 105 -6.23 -9.08 -6.26
N VAL A 106 -5.89 -10.32 -6.62
CA VAL A 106 -5.15 -11.24 -5.73
C VAL A 106 -3.81 -10.63 -5.32
N LEU A 107 -3.05 -10.08 -6.27
CA LEU A 107 -1.77 -9.44 -5.98
C LEU A 107 -1.95 -8.25 -5.02
N ASN A 108 -2.93 -7.38 -5.28
CA ASN A 108 -3.17 -6.18 -4.49
C ASN A 108 -3.89 -6.45 -3.15
N ILE A 109 -4.33 -7.69 -2.90
CA ILE A 109 -4.73 -8.15 -1.56
C ILE A 109 -3.50 -8.68 -0.82
N LEU A 110 -2.80 -9.63 -1.43
CA LEU A 110 -1.74 -10.38 -0.75
C LEU A 110 -0.51 -9.52 -0.46
N VAL A 111 -0.08 -8.68 -1.41
CA VAL A 111 1.14 -7.88 -1.24
C VAL A 111 1.00 -6.84 -0.14
N PRO A 112 -0.04 -5.96 -0.12
CA PRO A 112 -0.19 -4.99 0.96
C PRO A 112 -0.37 -5.64 2.33
N LEU A 113 -1.15 -6.72 2.44
CA LEU A 113 -1.35 -7.41 3.72
C LEU A 113 -0.06 -8.11 4.20
N GLY A 114 0.66 -8.76 3.30
CA GLY A 114 1.94 -9.41 3.59
C GLY A 114 3.02 -8.39 4.00
N VAL A 115 3.14 -7.28 3.28
CA VAL A 115 4.07 -6.20 3.63
C VAL A 115 3.66 -5.53 4.94
N ARG A 116 2.37 -5.33 5.18
CA ARG A 116 1.86 -4.84 6.47
C ARG A 116 2.30 -5.73 7.63
N MET A 117 2.17 -7.05 7.50
CA MET A 117 2.64 -7.99 8.52
C MET A 117 4.17 -7.91 8.70
N TYR A 118 4.93 -7.89 7.61
CA TYR A 118 6.39 -7.78 7.64
C TYR A 118 6.88 -6.48 8.29
N MET A 119 6.21 -5.36 8.03
CA MET A 119 6.53 -4.09 8.65
C MET A 119 6.12 -4.08 10.13
N ALA A 120 4.91 -4.55 10.46
CA ALA A 120 4.39 -4.60 11.85
C ALA A 120 5.35 -5.35 12.78
N ASP A 121 5.80 -6.54 12.37
CA ASP A 121 6.81 -7.33 13.11
C ASP A 121 8.06 -6.53 13.49
N PHE A 122 8.49 -5.62 12.61
CA PHE A 122 9.70 -4.83 12.87
C PHE A 122 9.47 -3.57 13.68
N TRP A 123 8.43 -2.77 13.34
CA TRP A 123 8.27 -1.46 13.98
C TRP A 123 7.35 -1.43 15.19
N GLU A 124 6.53 -2.46 15.43
CA GLU A 124 5.57 -2.43 16.55
C GLU A 124 6.31 -2.39 17.90
N ALA A 125 7.47 -3.05 17.96
CA ALA A 125 8.34 -3.06 19.13
C ALA A 125 9.28 -1.84 19.24
N LYS A 126 9.24 -0.88 18.29
CA LYS A 126 10.16 0.27 18.31
C LYS A 126 9.72 1.29 19.35
N ALA A 127 10.53 1.46 20.38
CA ALA A 127 10.34 2.50 21.38
C ALA A 127 10.70 3.88 20.82
N LYS A 128 9.95 4.90 21.23
CA LYS A 128 10.29 6.30 20.99
C LYS A 128 11.49 6.68 21.85
N VAL A 129 12.43 7.40 21.26
CA VAL A 129 13.66 7.86 21.92
C VAL A 129 13.47 9.29 22.42
N PRO A 130 13.68 9.58 23.71
CA PRO A 130 13.61 10.95 24.23
C PRO A 130 14.52 11.90 23.45
N PHE A 131 14.03 13.12 23.18
CA PHE A 131 14.77 14.20 22.49
C PHE A 131 15.16 13.96 21.02
N VAL A 132 14.80 12.82 20.42
CA VAL A 132 15.02 12.53 18.99
C VAL A 132 13.69 12.63 18.22
N HIS A 133 13.13 13.85 18.19
CA HIS A 133 11.77 14.10 17.68
C HIS A 133 11.55 13.60 16.26
N THR A 134 12.45 13.91 15.33
CA THR A 134 12.32 13.52 13.92
C THR A 134 12.32 12.00 13.73
N TYR A 135 13.07 11.25 14.54
CA TYR A 135 13.04 9.79 14.53
C TYR A 135 11.70 9.25 15.05
N ASN A 136 11.19 9.82 16.15
CA ASN A 136 9.90 9.42 16.72
C ASN A 136 8.74 9.71 15.76
N GLU A 137 8.79 10.84 15.08
CA GLU A 137 7.85 11.15 14.01
C GLU A 137 7.96 10.13 12.89
N ALA A 138 9.17 9.74 12.46
CA ALA A 138 9.31 8.72 11.43
C ALA A 138 8.70 7.36 11.82
N ILE A 139 8.76 6.98 13.11
CA ILE A 139 8.05 5.81 13.64
C ILE A 139 6.54 5.99 13.50
N ASP A 140 6.01 7.16 13.87
CA ASP A 140 4.57 7.47 13.73
C ASP A 140 4.12 7.44 12.27
N GLU A 141 4.88 8.05 11.35
CA GLU A 141 4.61 8.00 9.91
C GLU A 141 4.61 6.55 9.39
N THR A 142 5.57 5.73 9.85
CA THR A 142 5.65 4.31 9.46
C THR A 142 4.44 3.51 9.94
N LYS A 143 3.89 3.84 11.11
CA LYS A 143 2.66 3.24 11.61
C LYS A 143 1.46 3.61 10.72
N VAL A 144 1.40 4.86 10.26
CA VAL A 144 0.38 5.28 9.29
C VAL A 144 0.53 4.49 7.99
N VAL A 145 1.76 4.28 7.50
CA VAL A 145 2.05 3.50 6.28
C VAL A 145 1.51 2.08 6.36
N TRP A 146 1.87 1.29 7.38
CA TRP A 146 1.37 -0.09 7.43
C TRP A 146 -0.14 -0.15 7.69
N THR A 147 -0.72 0.87 8.31
CA THR A 147 -2.17 0.90 8.57
C THR A 147 -2.91 1.14 7.26
N ASN A 148 -2.37 2.00 6.40
CA ASN A 148 -2.88 2.19 5.06
C ASN A 148 -2.65 0.97 4.15
N LEU A 149 -1.54 0.24 4.29
CA LEU A 149 -1.36 -1.04 3.59
C LEU A 149 -2.46 -2.06 3.94
N GLN A 150 -2.87 -2.11 5.21
CA GLN A 150 -4.03 -2.90 5.62
C GLN A 150 -5.32 -2.42 4.93
N TRP A 151 -5.60 -1.12 4.95
CA TRP A 151 -6.80 -0.57 4.30
C TRP A 151 -6.81 -0.80 2.80
N LEU A 152 -5.66 -0.68 2.13
CA LEU A 152 -5.51 -1.00 0.71
C LEU A 152 -5.85 -2.48 0.48
N GLY A 153 -5.25 -3.40 1.21
CA GLY A 153 -5.53 -4.84 1.07
C GLY A 153 -7.01 -5.18 1.27
N TRP A 154 -7.67 -4.63 2.29
CA TRP A 154 -9.11 -4.82 2.51
C TRP A 154 -9.95 -4.19 1.41
N SER A 155 -9.59 -3.00 0.92
CA SER A 155 -10.31 -2.33 -0.17
C SER A 155 -10.31 -3.16 -1.44
N TRP A 156 -9.15 -3.72 -1.82
CA TRP A 156 -9.01 -4.60 -2.99
C TRP A 156 -9.82 -5.88 -2.81
N MET A 157 -9.85 -6.46 -1.61
CA MET A 157 -10.66 -7.63 -1.31
C MET A 157 -12.15 -7.36 -1.47
N MET A 158 -12.65 -6.27 -0.88
CA MET A 158 -14.07 -5.92 -0.96
C MET A 158 -14.52 -5.63 -2.39
N ILE A 159 -13.74 -4.87 -3.15
CA ILE A 159 -14.07 -4.54 -4.54
C ILE A 159 -13.95 -5.78 -5.43
N GLY A 160 -12.94 -6.64 -5.21
CA GLY A 160 -12.82 -7.91 -5.92
C GLY A 160 -14.02 -8.84 -5.69
N ILE A 161 -14.49 -8.96 -4.44
CA ILE A 161 -15.71 -9.72 -4.12
C ILE A 161 -16.93 -9.08 -4.79
N PHE A 162 -17.03 -7.76 -4.77
CA PHE A 162 -18.13 -7.03 -5.41
C PHE A 162 -18.14 -7.26 -6.92
N GLU A 163 -17.00 -7.17 -7.61
CA GLU A 163 -16.89 -7.42 -9.05
C GLU A 163 -17.19 -8.89 -9.39
N LEU A 164 -16.75 -9.84 -8.57
CA LEU A 164 -17.10 -11.26 -8.72
C LEU A 164 -18.59 -11.54 -8.52
N ALA A 165 -19.25 -10.86 -7.56
CA ALA A 165 -20.68 -11.01 -7.31
C ALA A 165 -21.54 -10.36 -8.40
N LEU A 166 -21.01 -9.35 -9.10
CA LEU A 166 -21.60 -8.80 -10.31
C LEU A 166 -21.28 -9.66 -11.55
N GLY A 167 -20.28 -10.54 -11.46
CA GLY A 167 -19.86 -11.58 -12.40
C GLY A 167 -20.97 -12.51 -12.89
#